data_AF-A0A3C0JBA9-F1
#
_entry.id   AF-A0A3C0JBA9-F1
#
_cell.length_a   1.000
_cell.length_b   1.000
_cell.length_c   1.000
_cell.angle_alpha   90.00
_cell.angle_beta   90.00
_cell.angle_gamma   90.00
#
_symmetry.space_group_name_H-M   'P 1'
#
loop_
_entity.id
_entity.type
_entity.pdbx_description
1 polymer ?
#
loop_
_entity_poly.entity_id
_entity_poly.type
_entity_poly.pdbx_seq_one_letter_code
_entity_poly.pdbx_strand_id
1 'polypeptide(L)' 'DADIGRHSRCTIHARRPSVCAQLPASFESGTPSPQCDKARAAHGLPPLTQADWDEQAKRDRHPPPD' A
#
# COMPACT_ATOMS: atom_id res chain seq x y z
N ASP A 1 4.64 -11.79 7.94
CA ASP A 1 3.47 -11.46 8.76
C ASP A 1 2.62 -10.43 8.02
N ALA A 2 1.30 -10.49 8.18
CA ALA A 2 0.36 -9.61 7.51
C ALA A 2 -0.94 -9.47 8.32
N ASP A 3 -1.45 -8.24 8.38
CA ASP A 3 -2.74 -7.87 8.93
C ASP A 3 -3.46 -6.96 7.92
N ILE A 4 -4.64 -7.39 7.47
CA ILE A 4 -5.35 -6.81 6.34
C ILE A 4 -5.76 -5.37 6.66
N GLY A 5 -5.40 -4.45 5.77
CA GLY A 5 -5.68 -3.02 5.96
C GLY A 5 -4.71 -2.29 6.90
N ARG A 6 -3.76 -3.00 7.54
CA ARG A 6 -2.73 -2.40 8.42
C ARG A 6 -1.32 -2.56 7.87
N HIS A 7 -0.87 -3.80 7.66
CA HIS A 7 0.47 -4.07 7.13
C HIS A 7 0.55 -5.42 6.42
N SER A 8 1.47 -5.56 5.47
CA SER A 8 1.90 -6.87 4.98
C SER A 8 3.39 -6.84 4.66
N ARG A 9 4.08 -7.96 4.88
CA ARG A 9 5.50 -8.10 4.54
C ARG A 9 5.73 -9.35 3.70
N CYS A 10 6.13 -9.13 2.45
CA CYS A 10 6.59 -10.19 1.55
C CYS A 10 8.12 -10.30 1.65
N THR A 11 8.65 -11.44 2.10
CA THR A 11 10.12 -11.65 2.22
C THR A 11 10.82 -11.74 0.87
N ILE A 12 10.09 -12.02 -0.20
CA ILE A 12 10.59 -12.07 -1.58
C ILE A 12 10.21 -10.81 -2.38
N HIS A 13 9.88 -9.68 -1.74
CA HIS A 13 9.37 -8.49 -2.44
C HIS A 13 10.29 -8.01 -3.58
N ALA A 14 11.61 -8.09 -3.39
CA ALA A 14 12.60 -7.75 -4.43
C ALA A 14 12.61 -8.74 -5.62
N ARG A 15 12.09 -9.95 -5.44
CA ARG A 15 11.99 -11.02 -6.45
C ARG A 15 10.54 -11.31 -6.85
N ARG A 16 9.61 -10.40 -6.58
CA ARG A 16 8.18 -10.61 -6.84
C ARG A 16 7.91 -10.78 -8.34
N PRO A 17 6.98 -11.66 -8.76
CA PRO A 17 6.59 -11.81 -10.15
C PRO A 17 6.09 -10.50 -10.76
N SER A 18 6.12 -10.39 -12.09
CA SER A 18 5.74 -9.16 -12.83
C SER A 18 4.39 -8.61 -12.41
N VAL A 19 3.38 -9.48 -12.24
CA VAL A 19 2.03 -9.08 -11.82
C VAL A 19 2.00 -8.34 -10.48
N CYS A 20 2.86 -8.71 -9.53
CA CYS A 20 2.98 -8.01 -8.24
C CYS A 20 3.94 -6.82 -8.34
N ALA A 21 4.87 -6.83 -9.30
CA ALA A 21 5.78 -5.71 -9.56
C ALA A 21 5.09 -4.52 -10.23
N GLN A 22 4.10 -4.80 -11.06
CA GLN A 22 3.37 -3.83 -11.87
C GLN A 22 2.17 -3.21 -11.18
N LEU A 23 1.84 -3.64 -9.96
CA LEU A 23 0.76 -3.05 -9.18
C LEU A 23 1.31 -1.89 -8.34
N PRO A 24 1.10 -0.61 -8.73
CA PRO A 24 1.51 0.53 -7.94
C PRO A 24 0.67 0.65 -6.67
N ALA A 25 1.21 1.32 -5.66
CA ALA A 25 0.42 1.70 -4.50
C ALA A 25 -0.61 2.78 -4.90
N SER A 26 -1.77 2.79 -4.24
CA SER A 26 -2.77 3.84 -4.47
C SER A 26 -2.18 5.21 -4.11
N PHE A 27 -2.42 6.22 -4.95
CA PHE A 27 -1.89 7.59 -4.83
C PHE A 27 -0.37 7.74 -4.94
N GLU A 28 0.38 6.69 -5.30
CA GLU A 28 1.82 6.79 -5.60
C GLU A 28 2.11 7.80 -6.73
N SER A 29 1.24 7.85 -7.73
CA SER A 29 1.26 8.82 -8.82
C SER A 29 0.23 9.95 -8.66
N GLY A 30 -0.25 10.19 -7.43
CA GLY A 30 -1.25 11.24 -7.13
C GLY A 30 -2.70 10.89 -7.54
N THR A 31 -2.97 9.66 -7.95
CA THR A 31 -4.32 9.18 -8.32
C THR A 31 -4.66 7.86 -7.63
N PRO A 32 -5.95 7.59 -7.34
CA PRO A 32 -6.36 6.33 -6.73
C PRO A 32 -6.09 5.14 -7.68
N SER A 33 -5.79 3.98 -7.10
CA SER A 33 -5.65 2.72 -7.85
C SER A 33 -6.95 1.90 -7.79
N PRO A 34 -7.64 1.66 -8.92
CA PRO A 34 -8.89 0.88 -8.94
C PRO A 34 -8.74 -0.53 -8.39
N GLN A 35 -7.55 -1.14 -8.54
CA GLN A 35 -7.28 -2.48 -8.01
C GLN A 35 -7.14 -2.45 -6.48
N CYS A 36 -6.54 -1.40 -5.92
CA CYS A 36 -6.51 -1.18 -4.47
C CYS A 36 -7.93 -0.98 -3.92
N ASP A 37 -8.76 -0.17 -4.57
CA ASP A 37 -10.13 0.08 -4.13
C ASP A 37 -10.98 -1.19 -4.17
N LYS A 38 -10.86 -1.99 -5.24
CA LYS A 38 -11.53 -3.29 -5.34
C LYS A 38 -11.11 -4.24 -4.21
N ALA A 39 -9.81 -4.31 -3.91
CA ALA A 39 -9.30 -5.16 -2.84
C ALA A 39 -9.81 -4.69 -1.46
N ARG A 40 -9.80 -3.39 -1.21
CA ARG A 40 -10.31 -2.81 0.05
C ARG A 40 -11.80 -3.07 0.23
N ALA A 41 -12.60 -2.86 -0.82
CA ALA A 41 -14.02 -3.15 -0.80
C ALA A 41 -14.32 -4.64 -0.53
N ALA A 42 -13.55 -5.56 -1.12
CA ALA A 42 -13.69 -7.00 -0.86
C ALA A 42 -13.40 -7.39 0.60
N HIS A 43 -12.67 -6.56 1.34
CA HIS A 43 -12.36 -6.75 2.75
C HIS A 43 -13.15 -5.80 3.68
N GLY A 44 -14.17 -5.09 3.17
CA GLY A 44 -14.99 -4.17 3.97
C GLY A 44 -14.25 -2.91 4.44
N LEU A 45 -13.13 -2.56 3.80
CA LEU A 45 -12.33 -1.38 4.11
C LEU A 45 -12.76 -0.19 3.22
N PRO A 46 -12.78 1.04 3.76
CA PRO A 46 -13.07 2.24 2.95
C PRO A 46 -11.97 2.49 1.92
N PRO A 47 -12.23 3.12 0.77
CA PRO A 47 -11.18 3.49 -0.20
C PRO A 47 -10.13 4.40 0.46
N LEU A 48 -8.91 4.39 -0.09
CA LEU A 48 -7.87 5.31 0.37
C LEU A 48 -8.07 6.71 -0.22
N THR A 49 -7.45 7.68 0.43
CA THR A 49 -7.42 9.08 0.01
C THR A 49 -5.97 9.54 -0.18
N GLN A 50 -5.78 10.72 -0.78
CA GLN A 50 -4.47 11.35 -0.87
C GLN A 50 -3.84 11.58 0.52
N ALA A 51 -4.65 11.87 1.54
CA ALA A 51 -4.16 12.08 2.90
C ALA A 51 -3.53 10.81 3.49
N ASP A 52 -4.08 9.62 3.19
CA ASP A 52 -3.50 8.34 3.64
C ASP A 52 -2.10 8.12 3.05
N TRP A 53 -1.90 8.51 1.79
CA TRP A 53 -0.59 8.46 1.13
C TRP A 53 0.40 9.43 1.76
N ASP A 54 -0.02 10.67 2.01
CA ASP A 54 0.84 11.69 2.59
C ASP A 54 1.33 11.30 3.99
N GLU A 55 0.44 10.71 4.82
CA GLU A 55 0.80 10.17 6.14
C GLU A 55 1.77 8.98 6.03
N GLN A 56 1.53 8.05 5.10
CA GLN A 56 2.44 6.92 4.88
C GLN A 56 3.83 7.40 4.42
N ALA A 57 3.88 8.34 3.48
CA ALA A 57 5.14 8.89 2.99
C ALA A 57 5.91 9.64 4.10
N LYS A 58 5.22 10.26 5.07
CA LYS A 58 5.88 10.83 6.26
C LYS A 58 6.48 9.73 7.15
N ARG A 59 5.77 8.62 7.36
CA ARG A 59 6.29 7.48 8.14
C ARG A 59 7.54 6.89 7.52
N ASP A 60 7.57 6.71 6.20
CA ASP A 60 8.73 6.13 5.50
C ASP A 60 9.94 7.08 5.49
N ARG A 61 9.68 8.40 5.56
CA ARG A 61 10.73 9.42 5.73
C ARG A 61 11.21 9.56 7.18
N HIS A 62 10.47 9.04 8.16
CA HIS A 62 10.90 9.05 9.55
C HIS A 62 11.86 7.88 9.77
N PRO A 63 13.10 8.12 10.24
CA PRO A 63 13.97 7.01 10.60
C PRO A 63 13.30 6.17 11.71
N PRO A 64 13.46 4.84 11.69
CA PRO A 64 12.97 4.01 12.80
C PRO A 64 13.60 4.51 14.12
N PRO A 65 12.87 4.45 15.25
CA PRO A 65 13.45 4.78 16.56
C PRO A 65 14.61 3.81 16.87
N ASP A 66 15.59 4.31 17.64
CA ASP A 66 16.78 3.58 18.08
C ASP A 66 16.46 2.23 18.76
#